data_AF-A0A948CSJ1-F1
#
_entry.id   AF-A0A948CSJ1-F1
#
_cell.length_a   1.000
_cell.length_b   1.000
_cell.length_c   1.000
_cell.angle_alpha   90.00
_cell.angle_beta   90.00
_cell.angle_gamma   90.00
#
_symmetry.space_group_name_H-M   'P 1'
#
loop_
_entity.id
_entity.type
_entity.pdbx_description
1 polymer ?
#
loop_
_entity_poly.entity_id
_entity_poly.type
_entity_poly.pdbx_seq_one_letter_code
_entity_poly.pdbx_strand_id
1 'polypeptide(L)'
;DLSYEAALTQLLDNQQAYYCSCSRAQLAKNNGVHPDQCIQPFSAGDAAIRLKIRQADTGFVDRVQGGQHYTTNQIGDPVLKRRDGLYAYQLAVVVDDAEQNISDIVRGVDLLDATAWQLHLQHALSLGPIRYLHLPVIVGDDGHKLSKQSFAPAIDDQLAKQNLHQVLHYLQQTPPPGELGITELLQWAVEHWRVDQIPRQTALSL
;
A
#
# COMPACT_ATOMS: atom_id res chain seq x y z
N ASP A 1 4.48 8.92 19.28
CA ASP A 1 4.15 9.90 18.26
C ASP A 1 2.84 10.60 18.66
N LEU A 2 2.80 11.93 18.60
CA LEU A 2 1.61 12.70 18.98
C LEU A 2 0.54 12.65 17.87
N SER A 3 0.95 12.61 16.61
CA SER A 3 0.03 12.62 15.47
C SER A 3 -0.71 11.31 15.33
N TYR A 4 -0.03 10.19 15.54
CA TYR A 4 -0.67 8.86 15.53
C TYR A 4 -1.69 8.72 16.65
N GLU A 5 -1.38 9.23 17.85
CA GLU A 5 -2.32 9.16 18.98
C GLU A 5 -3.52 10.09 18.78
N ALA A 6 -3.31 11.27 18.20
CA ALA A 6 -4.39 12.18 17.83
C ALA A 6 -5.34 11.54 16.79
N ALA A 7 -4.80 10.91 15.75
CA ALA A 7 -5.56 10.19 14.74
C ALA A 7 -6.38 9.05 15.36
N LEU A 8 -5.78 8.25 16.25
CA LEU A 8 -6.49 7.19 16.97
C LEU A 8 -7.62 7.74 17.85
N THR A 9 -7.36 8.83 18.58
CA THR A 9 -8.36 9.47 19.44
C THR A 9 -9.56 9.93 18.61
N GLN A 10 -9.32 10.64 17.50
CA GLN A 10 -10.36 11.05 16.57
C GLN A 10 -11.19 9.86 16.05
N LEU A 11 -10.54 8.77 15.64
CA LEU A 11 -11.22 7.58 15.13
C LEU A 11 -12.08 6.90 16.19
N LEU A 12 -11.58 6.80 17.43
CA LEU A 12 -12.31 6.20 18.55
C LEU A 12 -13.51 7.06 18.95
N ASP A 13 -13.33 8.38 19.08
CA ASP A 13 -14.40 9.33 19.42
C ASP A 13 -15.53 9.31 18.38
N ASN A 14 -15.18 9.16 17.10
CA ASN A 14 -16.13 9.05 15.99
C ASN A 14 -16.64 7.62 15.75
N GLN A 15 -16.31 6.66 16.62
CA GLN A 15 -16.70 5.25 16.50
C GLN A 15 -16.28 4.58 15.18
N GLN A 16 -15.22 5.10 14.53
CA GLN A 16 -14.58 4.57 13.32
C GLN A 16 -13.43 3.61 13.65
N ALA A 17 -13.03 3.51 14.91
CA ALA A 17 -12.13 2.48 15.42
C ALA A 17 -12.71 1.85 16.70
N TYR A 18 -12.17 0.70 17.10
CA TYR A 18 -12.56 0.02 18.34
C TYR A 18 -11.43 -0.81 18.93
N TYR A 19 -11.55 -1.11 20.22
CA TYR A 19 -10.66 -2.02 20.94
C TYR A 19 -11.07 -3.48 20.73
N CYS A 20 -10.09 -4.32 20.40
CA CYS A 20 -10.26 -5.74 20.14
C CYS A 20 -9.25 -6.58 20.94
N SER A 21 -9.76 -7.48 21.80
CA SER A 21 -8.97 -8.41 22.61
C SER A 21 -8.94 -9.84 22.03
N CYS A 22 -9.64 -10.10 20.92
CA CYS A 22 -9.73 -11.43 20.33
C CYS A 22 -8.35 -12.02 19.98
N SER A 23 -8.15 -13.28 20.34
CA SER A 23 -7.00 -14.05 19.90
C SER A 23 -7.14 -14.47 18.44
N ARG A 24 -6.02 -14.80 17.79
CA ARG A 24 -6.03 -15.35 16.42
C ARG A 24 -6.91 -16.61 16.32
N ALA A 25 -6.88 -17.46 17.36
CA ALA A 25 -7.69 -18.68 17.41
C ALA A 25 -9.20 -18.38 17.49
N GLN A 26 -9.61 -17.30 18.17
CA GLN A 26 -11.02 -16.88 18.19
C GLN A 26 -11.46 -16.34 16.82
N LEU A 27 -10.61 -15.54 16.16
CA LEU A 27 -10.91 -14.97 14.84
C LEU A 27 -10.92 -16.00 13.72
N ALA A 28 -10.08 -17.04 13.82
CA ALA A 28 -10.06 -18.14 12.85
C ALA A 28 -11.43 -18.84 12.73
N LYS A 29 -12.21 -18.89 13.82
CA LYS A 29 -13.58 -19.43 13.82
C LYS A 29 -14.57 -18.61 12.99
N ASN A 30 -14.23 -17.35 12.70
CA ASN A 30 -15.03 -16.40 11.93
C ASN A 30 -14.35 -16.03 10.61
N ASN A 31 -13.47 -16.88 10.07
CA ASN A 31 -12.68 -16.60 8.85
C ASN A 31 -11.88 -15.28 8.90
N GLY A 32 -11.44 -14.87 10.09
CA GLY A 32 -10.72 -13.61 10.31
C GLY A 32 -11.62 -12.37 10.37
N VAL A 33 -12.93 -12.52 10.16
CA VAL A 33 -13.91 -11.43 10.27
C VAL A 33 -14.12 -11.07 11.74
N HIS A 34 -14.23 -9.77 12.00
CA HIS A 34 -14.47 -9.19 13.31
C HIS A 34 -15.96 -8.88 13.51
N PRO A 35 -16.74 -9.78 14.14
CA PRO A 35 -18.13 -9.48 14.49
C PRO A 35 -18.25 -8.39 15.56
N ASP A 36 -19.43 -7.79 15.70
CA ASP A 36 -19.68 -6.72 16.67
C ASP A 36 -19.37 -7.12 18.12
N GLN A 37 -19.45 -8.40 18.47
CA GLN A 37 -19.03 -8.92 19.79
C GLN A 37 -17.52 -8.75 20.07
N CYS A 38 -16.70 -8.50 19.06
CA CYS A 38 -15.29 -8.15 19.22
C CYS A 38 -15.10 -6.72 19.76
N ILE A 39 -16.10 -5.86 19.62
CA ILE A 39 -16.11 -4.49 20.12
C ILE A 39 -16.35 -4.56 21.62
N GLN A 40 -15.44 -3.98 22.40
CA GLN A 40 -15.46 -4.06 23.85
C GLN A 40 -15.20 -2.68 24.47
N PRO A 41 -15.83 -2.34 25.61
CA PRO A 41 -15.50 -1.14 26.37
C PRO A 41 -14.14 -1.34 27.06
N PHE A 42 -13.09 -0.61 26.65
CA PHE A 42 -11.74 -0.77 27.20
C PHE A 42 -10.98 0.56 27.33
N SER A 43 -9.99 0.55 28.23
CA SER A 43 -8.90 1.53 28.34
C SER A 43 -7.63 1.03 27.65
N ALA A 44 -6.69 1.93 27.35
CA ALA A 44 -5.42 1.61 26.69
C ALA A 44 -4.58 0.56 27.47
N GLY A 45 -3.99 -0.42 26.78
CA GLY A 45 -3.01 -1.37 27.33
C GLY A 45 -3.32 -2.87 27.13
N ASP A 46 -4.60 -3.25 27.05
CA ASP A 46 -5.01 -4.67 27.04
C ASP A 46 -5.56 -5.19 25.69
N ALA A 47 -5.71 -4.29 24.72
CA ALA A 47 -6.33 -4.58 23.43
C ALA A 47 -5.59 -3.92 22.26
N ALA A 48 -5.74 -4.50 21.07
CA ALA A 48 -5.37 -3.81 19.85
C ALA A 48 -6.49 -2.81 19.46
N ILE A 49 -6.13 -1.69 18.86
CA ILE A 49 -7.10 -0.77 18.23
C ILE A 49 -7.18 -1.14 16.74
N ARG A 50 -8.40 -1.31 16.24
CA ARG A 50 -8.69 -1.67 14.84
C ARG A 50 -9.56 -0.63 14.18
N LEU A 51 -9.34 -0.42 12.89
CA LEU A 51 -10.25 0.33 12.03
C LEU A 51 -11.54 -0.47 11.87
N LYS A 52 -12.67 0.23 11.84
CA LYS A 52 -14.00 -0.35 11.71
C LYS A 52 -14.50 -0.18 10.28
N ILE A 53 -14.60 -1.27 9.53
CA ILE A 53 -15.07 -1.26 8.14
C ILE A 53 -16.38 -2.06 8.07
N ARG A 54 -17.53 -1.39 8.11
CA ARG A 54 -18.85 -2.06 8.13
C ARG A 54 -19.48 -2.27 6.75
N GLN A 55 -19.28 -1.32 5.83
CA GLN A 55 -19.81 -1.36 4.47
C GLN A 55 -18.83 -0.65 3.55
N ALA A 56 -17.77 -1.36 3.16
CA ALA A 56 -16.89 -0.92 2.10
C ALA A 56 -17.37 -1.55 0.79
N ASP A 57 -18.16 -0.80 0.05
CA ASP A 57 -18.02 -0.79 -1.40
C ASP A 57 -17.00 0.32 -1.69
N THR A 58 -15.73 -0.06 -1.72
CA THR A 58 -14.63 0.90 -1.95
C THR A 58 -14.09 0.66 -3.35
N GLY A 59 -14.40 1.60 -4.23
CA GLY A 59 -13.79 1.69 -5.55
C GLY A 59 -12.75 2.80 -5.62
N PHE A 60 -11.71 2.58 -6.41
CA PHE A 60 -10.78 3.64 -6.79
C PHE A 60 -10.24 3.41 -8.20
N VAL A 61 -9.68 4.46 -8.79
CA VAL A 61 -9.01 4.38 -10.08
C VAL A 61 -7.50 4.38 -9.83
N ASP A 62 -6.86 3.26 -10.14
CA ASP A 62 -5.41 3.21 -10.24
C ASP A 62 -4.96 3.73 -11.61
N ARG A 63 -3.91 4.55 -11.64
CA ARG A 63 -3.41 5.17 -12.86
C ARG A 63 -2.79 4.18 -13.86
N VAL A 64 -2.43 2.96 -13.43
CA VAL A 64 -1.95 1.87 -14.30
C VAL A 64 -2.92 0.69 -14.29
N GLN A 65 -3.35 0.26 -13.09
CA GLN A 65 -4.19 -0.93 -12.91
C GLN A 65 -5.67 -0.67 -13.21
N GLY A 66 -6.07 0.57 -13.48
CA GLY A 66 -7.43 0.96 -13.82
C GLY A 66 -8.41 0.89 -12.64
N GLY A 67 -9.71 0.82 -12.94
CA GLY A 67 -10.76 0.73 -11.92
C GLY A 67 -10.62 -0.52 -11.04
N GLN A 68 -10.50 -0.31 -9.74
CA GLN A 68 -10.49 -1.33 -8.71
C GLN A 68 -11.77 -1.26 -7.88
N HIS A 69 -12.22 -2.40 -7.36
CA HIS A 69 -13.39 -2.48 -6.51
C HIS A 69 -13.21 -3.60 -5.49
N TYR A 70 -13.50 -3.27 -4.23
CA TYR A 70 -13.32 -4.17 -3.10
C TYR A 70 -14.57 -4.20 -2.23
N THR A 71 -14.88 -5.40 -1.75
CA THR A 71 -15.96 -5.64 -0.78
C THR A 71 -15.40 -5.68 0.65
N THR A 72 -16.23 -5.35 1.64
CA THR A 72 -15.87 -5.40 3.07
C THR A 72 -15.16 -6.69 3.48
N ASN A 73 -15.63 -7.85 2.99
CA ASN A 73 -15.07 -9.16 3.33
C ASN A 73 -13.62 -9.35 2.85
N GLN A 74 -13.21 -8.64 1.80
CA GLN A 74 -11.85 -8.71 1.27
C GLN A 74 -10.88 -7.81 2.05
N ILE A 75 -11.40 -6.74 2.66
CA ILE A 75 -10.58 -5.72 3.33
C ILE A 75 -10.37 -6.05 4.81
N GLY A 76 -11.45 -6.39 5.52
CA GLY A 76 -11.44 -6.63 6.96
C GLY A 76 -11.12 -5.38 7.80
N ASP A 77 -10.94 -5.58 9.10
CA ASP A 77 -10.65 -4.51 10.08
C ASP A 77 -9.16 -4.46 10.44
N PRO A 78 -8.33 -3.66 9.74
CA PRO A 78 -6.89 -3.63 9.99
C PRO A 78 -6.56 -3.13 11.40
N VAL A 79 -5.49 -3.68 11.97
CA VAL A 79 -4.93 -3.18 13.24
C VAL A 79 -4.28 -1.82 12.98
N LEU A 80 -4.62 -0.82 13.79
CA LEU A 80 -4.02 0.52 13.78
C LEU A 80 -3.00 0.69 14.93
N LYS A 81 -3.27 0.07 16.08
CA LYS A 81 -2.34 -0.03 17.21
C LYS A 81 -2.38 -1.43 17.78
N ARG A 82 -1.22 -2.05 17.92
CA ARG A 82 -1.08 -3.41 18.46
C ARG A 82 -1.30 -3.40 19.97
N ARG A 83 -1.60 -4.58 20.52
CA ARG A 83 -1.78 -4.78 21.98
C ARG A 83 -0.53 -4.39 22.78
N ASP A 84 0.66 -4.61 22.24
CA ASP A 84 1.93 -4.21 22.86
C ASP A 84 2.23 -2.71 22.74
N GLY A 85 1.27 -1.91 22.27
CA GLY A 85 1.37 -0.45 22.20
C GLY A 85 2.02 0.10 20.94
N LEU A 86 2.59 -0.75 20.08
CA LEU A 86 3.21 -0.33 18.83
C LEU A 86 2.16 0.10 17.79
N TYR A 87 2.36 1.26 17.17
CA TYR A 87 1.56 1.69 16.03
C TYR A 87 1.79 0.76 14.85
N ALA A 88 0.71 0.40 14.16
CA ALA A 88 0.78 -0.44 12.99
C ALA A 88 1.13 0.40 11.76
N TYR A 89 1.79 -0.23 10.78
CA TYR A 89 2.09 0.38 9.49
C TYR A 89 0.83 1.00 8.85
N GLN A 90 -0.32 0.35 9.02
CA GLN A 90 -1.60 0.79 8.47
C GLN A 90 -2.00 2.19 8.94
N LEU A 91 -1.73 2.53 10.20
CA LEU A 91 -1.95 3.88 10.70
C LEU A 91 -0.84 4.81 10.24
N ALA A 92 0.41 4.42 10.47
CA ALA A 92 1.58 5.27 10.25
C ALA A 92 1.62 5.80 8.82
N VAL A 93 1.49 4.93 7.81
CA VAL A 93 1.58 5.32 6.40
C VAL A 93 0.53 6.37 6.02
N VAL A 94 -0.70 6.25 6.49
CA VAL A 94 -1.77 7.18 6.13
C VAL A 94 -1.61 8.52 6.83
N VAL A 95 -1.17 8.52 8.09
CA VAL A 95 -0.94 9.76 8.84
C VAL A 95 0.30 10.49 8.29
N ASP A 96 1.40 9.77 8.07
CA ASP A 96 2.65 10.34 7.53
C ASP A 96 2.43 10.94 6.13
N ASP A 97 1.76 10.21 5.22
CA ASP A 97 1.45 10.70 3.87
C ASP A 97 0.66 12.01 3.92
N ALA A 98 -0.29 12.14 4.85
CA ALA A 98 -1.09 13.34 5.00
C ALA A 98 -0.29 14.51 5.60
N GLU A 99 0.53 14.27 6.63
CA GLU A 99 1.40 15.31 7.20
C GLU A 99 2.41 15.84 6.19
N GLN A 100 2.91 14.96 5.33
CA GLN A 100 3.84 15.29 4.26
C GLN A 100 3.16 15.89 3.02
N ASN A 101 1.83 16.00 3.03
CA ASN A 101 1.03 16.48 1.89
C ASN A 101 1.29 15.69 0.60
N ILE A 102 1.46 14.37 0.72
CA ILE A 102 1.61 13.48 -0.43
C ILE A 102 0.33 13.51 -1.27
N SER A 103 0.48 13.77 -2.57
CA SER A 103 -0.63 13.83 -3.54
C SER A 103 -0.67 12.64 -4.49
N ASP A 104 0.46 11.95 -4.68
CA ASP A 104 0.60 10.79 -5.55
C ASP A 104 1.41 9.70 -4.84
N ILE A 105 0.79 8.54 -4.68
CA ILE A 105 1.47 7.32 -4.21
C ILE A 105 1.78 6.46 -5.42
N VAL A 106 3.08 6.29 -5.68
CA VAL A 106 3.63 5.40 -6.71
C VAL A 106 4.37 4.26 -6.02
N ARG A 107 3.88 3.02 -6.11
CA ARG A 107 4.44 1.86 -5.42
C ARG A 107 4.19 0.55 -6.16
N GLY A 108 4.73 -0.57 -5.66
CA GLY A 108 4.51 -1.89 -6.24
C GLY A 108 3.07 -2.39 -6.06
N VAL A 109 2.55 -3.12 -7.06
CA VAL A 109 1.19 -3.69 -7.10
C VAL A 109 0.91 -4.74 -6.03
N ASP A 110 1.93 -5.22 -5.34
CA ASP A 110 1.76 -6.03 -4.13
C ASP A 110 1.05 -5.29 -2.98
N LEU A 111 0.97 -3.96 -3.06
CA LEU A 111 0.23 -3.12 -2.13
C LEU A 111 -1.11 -2.60 -2.70
N LEU A 112 -1.55 -3.11 -3.86
CA LEU A 112 -2.78 -2.65 -4.51
C LEU A 112 -4.00 -2.84 -3.61
N ASP A 113 -4.18 -4.05 -3.07
CA ASP A 113 -5.31 -4.38 -2.19
C ASP A 113 -5.28 -3.58 -0.88
N ALA A 114 -4.09 -3.20 -0.42
CA ALA A 114 -3.95 -2.39 0.79
C ALA A 114 -4.55 -0.99 0.62
N THR A 115 -4.63 -0.49 -0.62
CA THR A 115 -5.24 0.80 -0.94
C THR A 115 -6.70 0.88 -0.50
N ALA A 116 -7.43 -0.25 -0.51
CA ALA A 116 -8.84 -0.27 -0.15
C ALA A 116 -9.10 0.14 1.31
N TRP A 117 -8.34 -0.42 2.28
CA TRP A 117 -8.46 0.04 3.67
C TRP A 117 -7.79 1.39 3.91
N GLN A 118 -6.76 1.75 3.14
CA GLN A 118 -6.11 3.06 3.25
C GLN A 118 -7.08 4.20 2.93
N LEU A 119 -7.86 4.04 1.85
CA LEU A 119 -8.89 5.01 1.47
C LEU A 119 -9.99 5.12 2.54
N HIS A 120 -10.39 4.00 3.15
CA HIS A 120 -11.35 4.02 4.25
C HIS A 120 -10.80 4.79 5.47
N LEU A 121 -9.53 4.56 5.82
CA LEU A 121 -8.86 5.27 6.90
C LEU A 121 -8.71 6.76 6.60
N GLN A 122 -8.32 7.13 5.38
CA GLN A 122 -8.24 8.52 4.93
C GLN A 122 -9.58 9.23 5.05
N HIS A 123 -10.65 8.59 4.58
CA HIS A 123 -12.01 9.14 4.70
C HIS A 123 -12.44 9.28 6.16
N ALA A 124 -12.19 8.27 7.00
CA ALA A 124 -12.51 8.32 8.43
C ALA A 124 -11.76 9.43 9.19
N LEU A 125 -10.55 9.77 8.73
CA LEU A 125 -9.74 10.87 9.24
C LEU A 125 -10.02 12.22 8.54
N SER A 126 -10.93 12.26 7.56
CA SER A 126 -11.23 13.45 6.75
C SER A 126 -10.00 14.03 6.04
N LEU A 127 -9.13 13.16 5.54
CA LEU A 127 -7.90 13.53 4.83
C LEU A 127 -8.18 13.85 3.35
N GLY A 128 -7.30 14.66 2.75
CA GLY A 128 -7.38 15.04 1.34
C GLY A 128 -7.22 13.84 0.38
N PRO A 129 -7.71 13.97 -0.87
CA PRO A 129 -7.63 12.89 -1.85
C PRO A 129 -6.18 12.64 -2.30
N ILE A 130 -5.80 11.38 -2.41
CA ILE A 130 -4.51 10.91 -2.95
C ILE A 130 -4.73 10.11 -4.24
N ARG A 131 -3.84 10.30 -5.21
CA ARG A 131 -3.83 9.52 -6.47
C ARG A 131 -2.92 8.31 -6.32
N TYR A 132 -3.35 7.17 -6.85
CA TYR A 132 -2.59 5.92 -6.77
C TYR A 132 -2.11 5.45 -8.13
N LEU A 133 -0.88 4.92 -8.16
CA LEU A 133 -0.29 4.22 -9.28
C LEU A 133 0.45 3.00 -8.75
N HIS A 134 0.06 1.81 -9.24
CA HIS A 134 0.69 0.56 -8.83
C HIS A 134 1.50 -0.06 -9.99
N LEU A 135 2.82 -0.08 -9.82
CA LEU A 135 3.77 -0.66 -10.77
C LEU A 135 3.77 -2.20 -10.65
N PRO A 136 3.86 -2.93 -11.77
CA PRO A 136 4.07 -4.38 -11.75
C PRO A 136 5.33 -4.75 -10.94
N VAL A 137 5.32 -5.91 -10.29
CA VAL A 137 6.54 -6.45 -9.65
C VAL A 137 7.34 -7.30 -10.61
N ILE A 138 8.67 -7.29 -10.50
CA ILE A 138 9.51 -8.18 -11.30
C ILE A 138 9.52 -9.58 -10.66
N VAL A 139 9.30 -10.61 -11.47
CA VAL A 139 9.33 -12.02 -11.08
C VAL A 139 10.42 -12.75 -11.85
N GLY A 140 10.99 -13.80 -11.25
CA GLY A 140 11.91 -14.70 -11.95
C GLY A 140 11.18 -15.61 -12.95
N ASP A 141 11.95 -16.42 -13.68
CA ASP A 141 11.45 -17.38 -14.68
C ASP A 141 10.48 -18.43 -14.09
N ASP A 142 10.59 -18.67 -12.78
CA ASP A 142 9.73 -19.57 -12.02
C ASP A 142 8.42 -18.92 -11.54
N GLY A 143 8.20 -17.64 -11.87
CA GLY A 143 7.03 -16.85 -11.50
C GLY A 143 7.05 -16.32 -10.06
N HIS A 144 8.11 -16.57 -9.29
CA HIS A 144 8.21 -16.04 -7.94
C HIS A 144 8.72 -14.59 -7.93
N LYS A 145 8.13 -13.77 -7.05
CA LYS A 145 8.56 -12.38 -6.84
C LYS A 145 10.03 -12.33 -6.45
N LEU A 146 10.81 -11.57 -7.21
CA LEU A 146 12.18 -11.24 -6.81
C LEU A 146 12.12 -10.44 -5.51
N SER A 147 12.60 -11.05 -4.44
CA SER A 147 12.63 -10.47 -3.12
C SER A 147 13.91 -10.87 -2.41
N LYS A 148 14.25 -10.15 -1.35
CA LYS A 148 15.36 -10.55 -0.46
C LYS A 148 15.16 -11.95 0.13
N GLN A 149 13.92 -12.44 0.20
CA GLN A 149 13.59 -13.78 0.67
C GLN A 149 13.77 -14.85 -0.43
N SER A 150 13.65 -14.49 -1.70
CA SER A 150 13.87 -15.38 -2.84
C SER A 150 15.33 -15.39 -3.33
N PHE A 151 16.26 -14.87 -2.52
CA PHE A 151 17.68 -14.71 -2.86
C PHE A 151 17.94 -13.99 -4.18
N ALA A 152 17.04 -13.06 -4.55
CA ALA A 152 17.26 -12.23 -5.74
C ALA A 152 18.61 -11.50 -5.61
N PRO A 153 19.45 -11.50 -6.66
CA PRO A 153 20.70 -10.75 -6.65
C PRO A 153 20.45 -9.29 -6.26
N ALA A 154 21.36 -8.72 -5.47
CA ALA A 154 21.34 -7.28 -5.25
C ALA A 154 21.52 -6.56 -6.60
N ILE A 155 20.94 -5.37 -6.71
CA ILE A 155 21.21 -4.49 -7.85
C ILE A 155 22.69 -4.14 -7.82
N ASP A 156 23.39 -4.35 -8.94
CA ASP A 156 24.79 -3.98 -9.09
C ASP A 156 24.90 -2.54 -9.59
N ASP A 157 25.34 -1.63 -8.72
CA ASP A 157 25.52 -0.21 -9.05
C ASP A 157 26.60 0.02 -10.12
N GLN A 158 27.52 -0.93 -10.33
CA GLN A 158 28.49 -0.85 -11.44
C GLN A 158 27.82 -0.97 -12.81
N LEU A 159 26.62 -1.55 -12.85
CA LEU A 159 25.80 -1.74 -14.05
C LEU A 159 24.63 -0.74 -14.11
N ALA A 160 24.68 0.38 -13.37
CA ALA A 160 23.57 1.32 -13.25
C ALA A 160 22.93 1.74 -14.59
N LYS A 161 23.72 2.02 -15.63
CA LYS A 161 23.20 2.34 -16.97
C LYS A 161 22.37 1.18 -17.56
N GLN A 162 22.88 -0.05 -17.45
CA GLN A 162 22.17 -1.24 -17.94
C GLN A 162 20.90 -1.50 -17.13
N ASN A 163 20.96 -1.38 -15.80
CA ASN A 163 19.81 -1.51 -14.91
C ASN A 163 18.69 -0.51 -15.27
N LEU A 164 19.06 0.74 -15.57
CA LEU A 164 18.12 1.77 -16.00
C LEU A 164 17.50 1.46 -17.37
N HIS A 165 18.30 1.03 -18.35
CA HIS A 165 17.76 0.61 -19.64
C HIS A 165 16.81 -0.59 -19.49
N GLN A 166 17.16 -1.57 -18.65
CA GLN A 166 16.34 -2.74 -18.38
C GLN A 166 14.99 -2.34 -17.76
N VAL A 167 14.98 -1.49 -16.73
CA VAL A 167 13.73 -1.09 -16.08
C VAL A 167 12.87 -0.20 -16.99
N LEU A 168 13.47 0.68 -17.77
CA LEU A 168 12.75 1.47 -18.78
C LEU A 168 12.11 0.54 -19.83
N HIS A 169 12.83 -0.48 -20.29
CA HIS A 169 12.29 -1.49 -21.19
C HIS A 169 11.10 -2.24 -20.57
N TYR A 170 11.21 -2.71 -19.33
CA TYR A 170 10.11 -3.38 -18.61
C TYR A 170 8.88 -2.49 -18.46
N LEU A 171 9.09 -1.19 -18.22
CA LEU A 171 8.04 -0.19 -18.12
C LEU A 171 7.57 0.33 -19.48
N GLN A 172 8.07 -0.24 -20.58
CA GLN A 172 7.82 0.14 -21.97
C GLN A 172 8.16 1.60 -22.32
N GLN A 173 9.05 2.22 -21.54
CA GLN A 173 9.59 3.54 -21.80
C GLN A 173 10.79 3.39 -22.74
N THR A 174 10.62 3.69 -24.02
CA THR A 174 11.65 3.38 -25.05
C THR A 174 12.52 4.60 -25.37
N PRO A 175 13.75 4.73 -24.80
CA PRO A 175 14.66 5.82 -25.12
C PRO A 175 15.10 5.78 -26.59
N PRO A 176 15.53 6.93 -27.16
CA PRO A 176 16.01 6.99 -28.52
C PRO A 176 17.25 6.09 -28.71
N PRO A 177 17.45 5.56 -29.93
CA PRO A 177 18.64 4.78 -30.23
C PRO A 177 19.90 5.64 -30.05
N GLY A 178 20.88 5.11 -29.34
CA GLY A 178 22.14 5.80 -29.02
C GLY A 178 22.61 5.50 -27.60
N GLU A 179 23.86 5.82 -27.29
CA GLU A 179 24.41 5.66 -25.95
C GLU A 179 24.23 6.94 -25.13
N LEU A 180 23.05 7.13 -24.55
CA LEU A 180 22.87 8.14 -23.51
C LEU A 180 23.69 7.76 -22.27
N GLY A 181 24.32 8.74 -21.61
CA GLY A 181 24.83 8.56 -20.24
C GLY A 181 23.67 8.44 -19.25
N ILE A 182 23.99 8.11 -17.99
CA ILE A 182 22.97 7.89 -16.95
C ILE A 182 22.10 9.13 -16.74
N THR A 183 22.72 10.31 -16.62
CA THR A 183 22.01 11.57 -16.40
C THR A 183 21.10 11.91 -17.57
N GLU A 184 21.59 11.78 -18.81
CA GLU A 184 20.78 12.06 -20.00
C GLU A 184 19.63 11.05 -20.17
N LEU A 185 19.86 9.78 -19.82
CA LEU A 185 18.83 8.75 -19.84
C LEU A 185 17.70 9.05 -18.84
N LEU A 186 18.05 9.46 -17.62
CA LEU A 186 17.07 9.84 -16.59
C LEU A 186 16.32 11.11 -16.99
N GLN A 187 17.02 12.12 -17.52
CA GLN A 187 16.38 13.34 -18.02
C GLN A 187 15.40 13.02 -19.15
N TRP A 188 15.83 12.20 -20.12
CA TRP A 188 14.96 11.75 -21.20
C TRP A 188 13.72 11.03 -20.65
N ALA A 189 13.90 10.12 -19.69
CA ALA A 189 12.81 9.36 -19.08
C ALA A 189 11.80 10.28 -18.38
N VAL A 190 12.25 11.33 -17.69
CA VAL A 190 11.37 12.33 -17.06
C VAL A 190 10.57 13.09 -18.12
N GLU A 191 11.22 13.55 -19.19
CA GLU A 191 10.58 14.33 -20.27
C GLU A 191 9.58 13.52 -21.10
N HIS A 192 9.81 12.21 -21.23
CA HIS A 192 9.05 11.32 -22.12
C HIS A 192 8.23 10.27 -21.38
N TRP A 193 8.05 10.41 -20.07
CA TRP A 193 7.34 9.43 -19.25
C TRP A 193 5.88 9.26 -19.67
N ARG A 194 5.48 8.02 -19.95
CA ARG A 194 4.12 7.66 -20.39
C ARG A 194 3.53 6.59 -19.51
N VAL A 195 2.70 7.02 -18.56
CA VAL A 195 1.97 6.11 -17.63
C VAL A 195 1.07 5.14 -18.39
N ASP A 196 0.46 5.58 -19.49
CA ASP A 196 -0.41 4.78 -20.34
C ASP A 196 0.31 3.64 -21.06
N GLN A 197 1.65 3.66 -21.13
CA GLN A 197 2.46 2.59 -21.70
C GLN A 197 2.88 1.54 -20.66
N ILE A 198 2.78 1.85 -19.37
CA ILE A 198 3.17 0.89 -18.33
C ILE A 198 2.26 -0.33 -18.43
N PRO A 199 2.81 -1.56 -18.47
CA PRO A 199 2.00 -2.76 -18.59
C PRO A 199 0.98 -2.87 -17.47
N ARG A 200 -0.30 -3.04 -17.83
CA ARG A 200 -1.40 -3.33 -16.88
C ARG A 200 -1.37 -4.80 -16.47
N GLN A 201 -0.33 -5.17 -15.74
CA GLN A 201 -0.08 -6.53 -15.26
C GLN A 201 0.37 -6.47 -13.79
N THR A 202 0.22 -7.57 -13.07
CA THR A 202 0.71 -7.66 -11.69
C THR A 202 2.19 -8.04 -11.64
N ALA A 203 2.71 -8.70 -12.65
CA ALA A 203 4.09 -9.17 -12.71
C ALA A 203 4.73 -8.95 -14.09
N LEU A 204 6.04 -8.76 -14.11
CA LEU A 204 6.88 -8.71 -15.30
C LEU A 204 7.98 -9.77 -15.15
N SER A 205 8.08 -10.68 -16.10
CA SER A 205 9.15 -11.67 -16.14
C SER A 205 10.47 -11.04 -16.59
N LEU A 206 11.57 -11.49 -15.98
CA LEU A 206 12.93 -11.22 -16.45
C LEU A 206 13.18 -11.77 -17.87
#